data_AF-A0AAD9YBY1-F1
#
_entry.id   AF-A0AAD9YBY1-F1
#
_cell.length_a   1.000
_cell.length_b   1.000
_cell.length_c   1.000
_cell.angle_alpha   90.00
_cell.angle_beta   90.00
_cell.angle_gamma   90.00
#
_symmetry.space_group_name_H-M   'P 1'
#
loop_
_entity.id
_entity.type
_entity.pdbx_description
1 polymer ?
#
loop_
_entity_poly.entity_id
_entity_poly.type
_entity_poly.pdbx_seq_one_letter_code
_entity_poly.pdbx_strand_id
1 'polypeptide(L)'
;MDLFRRAVKAIPSTSPQLPTADEKPTTKHARQNRLTSRLAFFRRPLRLRGNSSISVPLGVVILFPLIVVILILVLFVRHPSSPGRILMPAGAPPAIRKISEDHDKVFVTGCLQPDTSRPKANGAFVVLARNKELDGVIQSIKSIERHFNRWYHYPYVFLNDGDFNETFKEVVTNYTSAPVEFGKVGPEMWGYPDWVDHKVAKEGIAKQGDAAVMYGGLESYHAMCRFYSGFFYKHELLQKYEWYWRLEPEIKYFCDITYDPFWAMIDANKTYGFTIAVKELRETVPNIFRYASAYKRLKGLKSKGLWEMFVDPVPEKKEEPTDQTPLPEEVLRSDPSRNTLPEIDPDAMEGESYNMCHFWSNFEIASLKWFRSKEYEDFFEMMDRSGGFWMERWGDAPIHSLAAGALLSPKDIHYFRDFGYRHTTIQHCPANAPARQLPREPYLEKTTLDDKKRFEEDDYWEHWDSEKENGVGCRCRCDTDIVDVEGKEGSCLAEWVDVAGGWASP
;
A
#
# COMPACT_ATOMS: atom_id res chain seq x y z
N MET A 1 71.63 -25.25 49.80
CA MET A 1 71.60 -26.06 48.56
C MET A 1 71.42 -25.08 47.41
N ASP A 2 72.41 -24.22 47.13
CA ASP A 2 73.61 -24.50 46.29
C ASP A 2 73.23 -25.08 44.93
N LEU A 3 73.30 -24.32 43.82
CA LEU A 3 74.49 -23.83 43.08
C LEU A 3 75.28 -24.94 42.38
N PHE A 4 75.84 -24.55 41.22
CA PHE A 4 76.83 -25.22 40.36
C PHE A 4 76.28 -26.19 39.30
N ARG A 5 76.81 -26.30 38.06
CA ARG A 5 77.68 -25.51 37.15
C ARG A 5 78.01 -26.47 35.98
N ARG A 6 78.57 -25.93 34.86
CA ARG A 6 79.32 -26.57 33.73
C ARG A 6 78.47 -27.04 32.56
N ALA A 7 78.57 -26.54 31.31
CA ALA A 7 79.63 -25.89 30.51
C ALA A 7 80.83 -26.78 30.13
N VAL A 8 80.86 -27.26 28.87
CA VAL A 8 82.03 -27.53 27.99
C VAL A 8 81.47 -27.63 26.55
N LYS A 9 81.72 -26.74 25.57
CA LYS A 9 82.90 -26.46 24.71
C LYS A 9 83.25 -27.60 23.73
N ALA A 10 83.10 -27.36 22.42
CA ALA A 10 84.09 -27.79 21.42
C ALA A 10 83.98 -26.95 20.13
N ILE A 11 85.15 -26.57 19.64
CA ILE A 11 85.52 -25.60 18.60
C ILE A 11 85.79 -26.36 17.27
N PRO A 12 85.86 -25.67 16.10
CA PRO A 12 85.70 -26.26 14.77
C PRO A 12 87.03 -26.61 14.08
N SER A 13 86.96 -27.34 12.96
CA SER A 13 88.08 -27.47 12.02
C SER A 13 87.61 -27.32 10.57
N THR A 14 88.18 -26.29 9.94
CA THR A 14 88.57 -26.11 8.52
C THR A 14 88.76 -27.42 7.73
N SER A 15 88.47 -27.52 6.43
CA SER A 15 89.05 -26.75 5.31
C SER A 15 88.22 -26.96 4.01
N PRO A 16 88.36 -26.11 2.97
CA PRO A 16 87.51 -26.13 1.78
C PRO A 16 88.12 -26.95 0.63
N GLN A 17 87.30 -27.72 -0.08
CA GLN A 17 87.62 -28.24 -1.41
C GLN A 17 86.56 -27.80 -2.43
N LEU A 18 87.08 -27.13 -3.47
CA LEU A 18 86.43 -26.68 -4.71
C LEU A 18 86.20 -27.88 -5.67
N PRO A 19 85.39 -27.73 -6.73
CA PRO A 19 84.32 -28.66 -7.04
C PRO A 19 84.64 -29.57 -8.22
N THR A 20 83.93 -30.68 -8.30
CA THR A 20 83.66 -31.36 -9.57
C THR A 20 82.17 -31.35 -9.85
N ALA A 21 81.85 -30.95 -11.07
CA ALA A 21 80.51 -30.82 -11.59
C ALA A 21 79.90 -32.21 -11.82
N ASP A 22 78.75 -32.46 -11.19
CA ASP A 22 77.53 -32.79 -11.90
C ASP A 22 76.38 -32.92 -10.88
N GLU A 23 75.43 -31.99 -10.96
CA GLU A 23 73.97 -32.19 -10.78
C GLU A 23 73.28 -30.84 -10.51
N LYS A 24 72.25 -30.55 -11.31
CA LYS A 24 71.40 -29.35 -11.23
C LYS A 24 70.55 -29.34 -9.96
N PRO A 25 70.39 -28.18 -9.28
CA PRO A 25 69.21 -27.95 -8.45
C PRO A 25 68.43 -26.68 -8.84
N THR A 26 67.15 -26.92 -9.15
CA THR A 26 65.93 -26.12 -8.99
C THR A 26 66.00 -24.66 -8.48
N THR A 27 65.32 -23.78 -9.23
CA THR A 27 65.10 -22.34 -9.03
C THR A 27 64.34 -21.90 -7.76
N LYS A 28 63.96 -22.82 -6.85
CA LYS A 28 63.22 -22.47 -5.62
C LYS A 28 64.11 -21.86 -4.52
N HIS A 29 65.37 -22.27 -4.40
CA HIS A 29 66.24 -21.81 -3.30
C HIS A 29 66.79 -20.38 -3.50
N ALA A 30 66.90 -19.89 -4.74
CA ALA A 30 67.38 -18.53 -5.02
C ALA A 30 66.36 -17.44 -4.64
N ARG A 31 65.06 -17.74 -4.64
CA ARG A 31 63.99 -16.76 -4.33
C ARG A 31 63.77 -16.61 -2.82
N GLN A 32 64.00 -17.66 -2.03
CA GLN A 32 63.82 -17.64 -0.57
C GLN A 32 64.84 -16.75 0.15
N ASN A 33 66.10 -16.73 -0.31
CA ASN A 33 67.15 -15.91 0.30
C ASN A 33 67.00 -14.39 0.06
N ARG A 34 66.24 -13.96 -0.97
CA ARG A 34 65.95 -12.53 -1.20
C ARG A 34 64.84 -11.99 -0.28
N LEU A 35 63.88 -12.82 0.11
CA LEU A 35 62.76 -12.43 0.98
C LEU A 35 63.17 -12.34 2.46
N THR A 36 64.03 -13.25 2.93
CA THR A 36 64.58 -13.22 4.29
C THR A 36 65.49 -12.00 4.54
N SER A 37 66.17 -11.51 3.51
CA SER A 37 66.99 -10.30 3.58
C SER A 37 66.17 -9.01 3.76
N ARG A 38 64.98 -8.90 3.14
CA ARG A 38 64.14 -7.69 3.23
C ARG A 38 63.41 -7.53 4.58
N LEU A 39 63.06 -8.64 5.24
CA LEU A 39 62.36 -8.62 6.54
C LEU A 39 63.29 -8.58 7.76
N ALA A 40 64.61 -8.71 7.56
CA ALA A 40 65.60 -8.68 8.63
C ALA A 40 65.60 -7.34 9.41
N PHE A 41 65.18 -6.24 8.77
CA PHE A 41 65.06 -4.92 9.39
C PHE A 41 64.04 -4.89 10.54
N PHE A 42 62.89 -5.56 10.37
CA PHE A 42 61.82 -5.60 11.38
C PHE A 42 62.13 -6.48 12.60
N ARG A 43 63.17 -7.31 12.51
CA ARG A 43 63.65 -8.15 13.62
C ARG A 43 64.74 -7.47 14.46
N ARG A 44 65.14 -6.24 14.12
CA ARG A 44 66.12 -5.49 14.93
C ARG A 44 65.49 -5.15 16.30
N PRO A 45 66.14 -5.52 17.41
CA PRO A 45 65.64 -5.21 18.75
C PRO A 45 65.83 -3.71 19.02
N LEU A 46 64.76 -3.03 19.42
CA LEU A 46 64.82 -1.63 19.83
C LEU A 46 64.60 -1.53 21.33
N ARG A 47 65.52 -0.87 22.05
CA ARG A 47 65.40 -0.64 23.50
C ARG A 47 64.60 0.64 23.72
N LEU A 48 63.44 0.51 24.36
CA LEU A 48 62.49 1.61 24.56
C LEU A 48 62.98 2.66 25.59
N ARG A 49 64.00 2.36 26.41
CA ARG A 49 64.72 3.32 27.26
C ARG A 49 66.10 2.78 27.69
N GLY A 50 67.08 3.68 27.88
CA GLY A 50 68.51 3.37 28.03
C GLY A 50 68.91 2.28 29.04
N ASN A 51 68.13 2.06 30.11
CA ASN A 51 68.42 1.08 31.18
C ASN A 51 67.38 -0.04 31.33
N SER A 52 66.60 -0.35 30.29
CA SER A 52 65.61 -1.44 30.34
C SER A 52 66.18 -2.79 29.84
N SER A 53 65.91 -3.87 30.58
CA SER A 53 66.36 -5.25 30.27
C SER A 53 65.51 -5.96 29.21
N ILE A 54 64.45 -5.32 28.72
CA ILE A 54 63.46 -5.89 27.80
C ILE A 54 63.65 -5.26 26.41
N SER A 55 63.96 -6.09 25.41
CA SER A 55 64.07 -5.68 24.01
C SER A 55 62.87 -6.16 23.21
N VAL A 56 62.16 -5.24 22.56
CA VAL A 56 61.01 -5.57 21.70
C VAL A 56 61.43 -5.47 20.23
N PRO A 57 61.03 -6.42 19.35
CA PRO A 57 61.34 -6.32 17.92
C PRO A 57 60.68 -5.07 17.31
N LEU A 58 61.43 -4.33 16.49
CA LEU A 58 60.96 -3.08 15.86
C LEU A 58 59.65 -3.27 15.09
N GLY A 59 59.44 -4.42 14.45
CA GLY A 59 58.19 -4.75 13.78
C GLY A 59 56.97 -4.73 14.70
N VAL A 60 57.10 -5.17 15.95
CA VAL A 60 55.98 -5.15 16.93
C VAL A 60 55.66 -3.72 17.34
N VAL A 61 56.68 -2.87 17.54
CA VAL A 61 56.50 -1.46 17.93
C VAL A 61 55.80 -0.65 16.84
N ILE A 62 55.98 -1.02 15.57
CA ILE A 62 55.35 -0.34 14.43
C ILE A 62 53.97 -0.94 14.10
N LEU A 63 53.85 -2.27 14.05
CA LEU A 63 52.61 -2.94 13.64
C LEU A 63 51.54 -2.88 14.72
N PHE A 64 51.89 -2.95 16.00
CA PHE A 64 50.91 -2.95 17.09
C PHE A 64 50.05 -1.68 17.12
N PRO A 65 50.60 -0.44 17.13
CA PRO A 65 49.77 0.77 17.08
C PRO A 65 48.98 0.88 15.76
N LEU A 66 49.52 0.40 14.63
CA LEU A 66 48.80 0.35 13.35
C LEU A 66 47.57 -0.56 13.41
N ILE A 67 47.73 -1.76 13.99
CA ILE A 67 46.64 -2.70 14.21
C ILE A 67 45.59 -2.12 15.16
N VAL A 68 46.01 -1.48 16.24
CA VAL A 68 45.10 -0.82 17.19
C VAL A 68 44.30 0.30 16.51
N VAL A 69 44.94 1.13 15.67
CA VAL A 69 44.25 2.18 14.89
C VAL A 69 43.25 1.57 13.91
N ILE A 70 43.61 0.49 13.22
CA ILE A 70 42.68 -0.22 12.33
C ILE A 70 41.50 -0.81 13.11
N LEU A 71 41.74 -1.37 14.29
CA LEU A 71 40.70 -1.96 15.13
C LEU A 71 39.75 -0.89 15.68
N ILE A 72 40.28 0.27 16.08
CA ILE A 72 39.50 1.45 16.47
C ILE A 72 38.69 1.95 15.28
N LEU A 73 39.26 2.05 14.07
CA LEU A 73 38.53 2.43 12.85
C LEU A 73 37.41 1.45 12.52
N VAL A 74 37.65 0.13 12.62
CA VAL A 74 36.63 -0.89 12.38
C VAL A 74 35.51 -0.81 13.42
N LEU A 75 35.85 -0.64 14.70
CA LEU A 75 34.85 -0.46 15.76
C LEU A 75 34.07 0.84 15.59
N PHE A 76 34.73 1.93 15.18
CA PHE A 76 34.06 3.20 14.89
C PHE A 76 33.14 3.06 13.67
N VAL A 77 33.53 2.40 12.57
CA VAL A 77 32.66 2.19 11.40
C VAL A 77 31.50 1.23 11.70
N ARG A 78 31.67 0.28 12.63
CA ARG A 78 30.63 -0.69 13.01
C ARG A 78 29.77 -0.24 14.20
N HIS A 79 30.12 0.85 14.89
CA HIS A 79 29.32 1.38 15.99
C HIS A 79 27.98 1.91 15.45
N PRO A 80 26.83 1.57 16.05
CA PRO A 80 25.50 1.93 15.53
C PRO A 80 25.28 3.45 15.40
N SER A 81 26.08 4.27 16.09
CA SER A 81 25.99 5.73 16.11
C SER A 81 27.03 6.45 15.23
N SER A 82 27.74 5.74 14.35
CA SER A 82 28.83 6.30 13.55
C SER A 82 28.40 6.76 12.15
N PRO A 83 28.82 7.98 11.71
CA PRO A 83 28.52 8.49 10.37
C PRO A 83 29.18 7.69 9.21
N GLY A 84 30.11 6.77 9.50
CA GLY A 84 30.94 6.09 8.51
C GLY A 84 30.26 4.97 7.71
N ARG A 85 29.00 4.61 8.01
CA ARG A 85 28.22 3.65 7.23
C ARG A 85 27.86 4.14 5.82
N ILE A 86 28.12 5.42 5.53
CA ILE A 86 27.83 6.12 4.26
C ILE A 86 28.84 5.75 3.14
N LEU A 87 29.95 5.06 3.44
CA LEU A 87 31.01 4.73 2.46
C LEU A 87 31.00 3.29 1.92
N MET A 88 29.98 2.49 2.24
CA MET A 88 29.64 1.37 1.35
C MET A 88 28.93 1.96 0.13
N PRO A 89 29.22 1.54 -1.12
CA PRO A 89 28.36 1.92 -2.22
C PRO A 89 26.98 1.37 -1.89
N ALA A 90 26.07 2.27 -1.50
CA ALA A 90 24.67 1.96 -1.54
C ALA A 90 24.41 1.56 -2.99
N GLY A 91 24.08 0.29 -3.25
CA GLY A 91 23.21 0.04 -4.39
C GLY A 91 22.07 1.04 -4.25
N ALA A 92 21.76 1.78 -5.32
CA ALA A 92 20.66 2.72 -5.27
C ALA A 92 19.46 2.00 -4.62
N PRO A 93 18.81 2.58 -3.60
CA PRO A 93 17.63 1.95 -3.01
C PRO A 93 16.65 1.64 -4.14
N PRO A 94 15.92 0.52 -4.07
CA PRO A 94 15.05 0.10 -5.16
C PRO A 94 14.08 1.24 -5.49
N ALA A 95 13.82 1.44 -6.78
CA ALA A 95 12.97 2.52 -7.26
C ALA A 95 11.54 2.43 -6.69
N ILE A 96 11.10 1.22 -6.33
CA ILE A 96 9.85 0.93 -5.64
C ILE A 96 10.20 0.11 -4.40
N ARG A 97 9.76 0.54 -3.21
CA ARG A 97 9.97 -0.25 -1.99
C ARG A 97 8.91 -1.33 -1.86
N LYS A 98 9.32 -2.48 -1.33
CA LYS A 98 8.40 -3.59 -1.04
C LYS A 98 7.53 -3.22 0.18
N ILE A 99 6.22 -3.18 0.00
CA ILE A 99 5.23 -3.08 1.09
C ILE A 99 5.22 -4.40 1.88
N SER A 100 4.98 -4.34 3.20
CA SER A 100 4.84 -5.54 4.02
C SER A 100 3.70 -6.43 3.50
N GLU A 101 3.89 -7.73 3.67
CA GLU A 101 2.94 -8.76 3.22
C GLU A 101 2.34 -9.50 4.43
N ASP A 102 2.45 -8.93 5.64
CA ASP A 102 2.00 -9.54 6.90
C ASP A 102 0.47 -9.67 6.97
N HIS A 103 -0.25 -8.67 6.46
CA HIS A 103 -1.70 -8.66 6.40
C HIS A 103 -2.21 -8.69 4.96
N ASP A 104 -1.42 -8.16 4.04
CA ASP A 104 -1.85 -7.98 2.67
C ASP A 104 -0.76 -8.29 1.65
N LYS A 105 -0.75 -9.55 1.22
CA LYS A 105 0.12 -10.02 0.14
C LYS A 105 -0.63 -9.90 -1.17
N VAL A 106 0.06 -9.44 -2.22
CA VAL A 106 -0.48 -9.56 -3.58
C VAL A 106 -0.75 -11.01 -3.94
N PHE A 107 -1.91 -11.21 -4.55
CA PHE A 107 -2.33 -12.52 -5.03
C PHE A 107 -1.39 -13.03 -6.12
N VAL A 108 -1.06 -12.19 -7.11
CA VAL A 108 -0.23 -12.55 -8.26
C VAL A 108 0.76 -11.45 -8.62
N THR A 109 2.03 -11.81 -8.73
CA THR A 109 3.10 -10.89 -9.16
C THR A 109 3.48 -11.21 -10.61
N GLY A 110 3.17 -10.31 -11.54
CA GLY A 110 3.33 -10.51 -12.98
C GLY A 110 2.15 -11.26 -13.61
N CYS A 111 2.38 -11.85 -14.78
CA CYS A 111 1.35 -12.54 -15.53
C CYS A 111 1.29 -14.03 -15.22
N LEU A 112 0.07 -14.56 -15.12
CA LEU A 112 -0.22 -15.99 -15.17
C LEU A 112 -0.89 -16.34 -16.49
N GLN A 113 -0.91 -17.64 -16.80
CA GLN A 113 -1.81 -18.15 -17.82
C GLN A 113 -3.22 -18.17 -17.20
N PRO A 114 -4.21 -17.48 -17.79
CA PRO A 114 -5.57 -17.49 -17.27
C PRO A 114 -6.11 -18.93 -17.17
N ASP A 115 -6.52 -19.33 -15.97
CA ASP A 115 -7.08 -20.65 -15.70
C ASP A 115 -8.58 -20.55 -15.48
N THR A 116 -9.35 -21.09 -16.43
CA THR A 116 -10.82 -21.11 -16.41
C THR A 116 -11.38 -22.51 -16.13
N SER A 117 -10.54 -23.44 -15.66
CA SER A 117 -10.96 -24.81 -15.33
C SER A 117 -11.82 -24.89 -14.06
N ARG A 118 -11.62 -23.96 -13.12
CA ARG A 118 -12.46 -23.83 -11.91
C ARG A 118 -13.78 -23.15 -12.30
N PRO A 119 -14.94 -23.63 -11.81
CA PRO A 119 -16.20 -22.90 -11.93
C PRO A 119 -16.04 -21.49 -11.35
N LYS A 120 -16.66 -20.49 -11.99
CA LYS A 120 -16.66 -19.11 -11.49
C LYS A 120 -17.16 -19.03 -10.04
N ALA A 121 -16.59 -18.10 -9.29
CA ALA A 121 -17.16 -17.69 -8.01
C ALA A 121 -18.56 -17.08 -8.22
N ASN A 122 -19.37 -17.02 -7.16
CA ASN A 122 -20.67 -16.38 -7.21
C ASN A 122 -20.53 -14.84 -7.11
N GLY A 123 -20.16 -14.21 -8.23
CA GLY A 123 -19.95 -12.77 -8.31
C GLY A 123 -20.49 -12.15 -9.60
N ALA A 124 -20.65 -10.83 -9.59
CA ALA A 124 -21.07 -10.05 -10.75
C ALA A 124 -20.41 -8.66 -10.75
N PHE A 125 -20.28 -8.07 -11.93
CA PHE A 125 -20.05 -6.64 -12.06
C PHE A 125 -21.33 -5.87 -11.74
N VAL A 126 -21.21 -4.77 -11.01
CA VAL A 126 -22.34 -3.90 -10.68
C VAL A 126 -22.04 -2.49 -11.19
N VAL A 127 -22.94 -1.97 -12.02
CA VAL A 127 -22.81 -0.66 -12.66
C VAL A 127 -24.08 0.13 -12.41
N LEU A 128 -23.98 1.26 -11.71
CA LEU A 128 -25.05 2.26 -11.66
C LEU A 128 -24.78 3.30 -12.76
N ALA A 129 -25.65 3.38 -13.76
CA ALA A 129 -25.46 4.32 -14.86
C ALA A 129 -26.80 4.79 -15.43
N ARG A 130 -26.83 6.02 -15.95
CA ARG A 130 -28.00 6.57 -16.66
C ARG A 130 -27.83 6.36 -18.16
N ASN A 131 -28.94 6.41 -18.88
CA ASN A 131 -28.94 6.29 -20.35
C ASN A 131 -27.97 7.27 -21.05
N LYS A 132 -27.78 8.48 -20.50
CA LYS A 132 -26.89 9.52 -21.05
C LYS A 132 -25.39 9.20 -20.89
N GLU A 133 -25.04 8.25 -20.04
CA GLU A 133 -23.65 7.85 -19.74
C GLU A 133 -23.22 6.65 -20.59
N LEU A 134 -24.00 6.27 -21.62
CA LEU A 134 -23.75 5.11 -22.47
C LEU A 134 -22.31 5.08 -23.01
N ASP A 135 -21.81 6.18 -23.56
CA ASP A 135 -20.45 6.23 -24.12
C ASP A 135 -19.37 5.95 -23.06
N GLY A 136 -19.55 6.49 -21.85
CA GLY A 136 -18.66 6.23 -20.72
C GLY A 136 -18.72 4.78 -20.25
N VAL A 137 -19.92 4.19 -20.23
CA VAL A 137 -20.11 2.76 -19.94
C VAL A 137 -19.41 1.89 -20.97
N ILE A 138 -19.52 2.21 -22.26
CA ILE A 138 -18.86 1.44 -23.32
C ILE A 138 -17.33 1.50 -23.19
N GLN A 139 -16.77 2.66 -22.85
CA GLN A 139 -15.34 2.77 -22.57
C GLN A 139 -14.91 1.84 -21.42
N SER A 140 -15.67 1.83 -20.33
CA SER A 140 -15.41 0.96 -19.18
C SER A 140 -15.49 -0.52 -19.54
N ILE A 141 -16.53 -0.94 -20.28
CA ILE A 141 -16.70 -2.34 -20.73
C ILE A 141 -15.54 -2.75 -21.62
N LYS A 142 -15.16 -1.94 -22.62
CA LYS A 142 -14.02 -2.25 -23.49
C LYS A 142 -12.74 -2.49 -22.70
N SER A 143 -12.50 -1.66 -21.69
CA SER A 143 -11.30 -1.75 -20.87
C SER A 143 -11.29 -3.02 -20.01
N ILE A 144 -12.36 -3.30 -19.26
CA ILE A 144 -12.41 -4.50 -18.41
C ILE A 144 -12.48 -5.80 -19.23
N GLU A 145 -13.15 -5.80 -20.39
CA GLU A 145 -13.19 -6.97 -21.29
C GLU A 145 -11.79 -7.28 -21.81
N ARG A 146 -11.04 -6.28 -22.27
CA ARG A 146 -9.67 -6.44 -22.75
C ARG A 146 -8.74 -7.02 -21.69
N HIS A 147 -8.80 -6.48 -20.48
CA HIS A 147 -7.84 -6.75 -19.43
C HIS A 147 -8.24 -7.87 -18.47
N PHE A 148 -9.48 -8.36 -18.51
CA PHE A 148 -9.93 -9.39 -17.57
C PHE A 148 -11.06 -10.26 -18.13
N ASN A 149 -12.19 -9.64 -18.47
CA ASN A 149 -13.44 -10.40 -18.58
C ASN A 149 -13.53 -11.25 -19.85
N ARG A 150 -12.69 -10.99 -20.85
CA ARG A 150 -12.52 -11.84 -22.03
C ARG A 150 -12.18 -13.30 -21.71
N TRP A 151 -11.61 -13.56 -20.53
CA TRP A 151 -11.24 -14.92 -20.10
C TRP A 151 -12.31 -15.53 -19.19
N TYR A 152 -12.84 -14.76 -18.24
CA TYR A 152 -13.66 -15.30 -17.15
C TYR A 152 -15.17 -15.22 -17.42
N HIS A 153 -15.64 -14.22 -18.19
CA HIS A 153 -17.04 -14.02 -18.52
C HIS A 153 -17.97 -13.96 -17.29
N TYR A 154 -17.63 -13.09 -16.33
CA TYR A 154 -18.50 -12.73 -15.21
C TYR A 154 -19.65 -11.83 -15.69
N PRO A 155 -20.87 -12.00 -15.15
CA PRO A 155 -22.05 -11.26 -15.59
C PRO A 155 -22.02 -9.80 -15.15
N TYR A 156 -22.75 -8.96 -15.88
CA TYR A 156 -22.97 -7.54 -15.56
C TYR A 156 -24.40 -7.30 -15.07
N VAL A 157 -24.54 -6.55 -13.99
CA VAL A 157 -25.81 -6.04 -13.49
C VAL A 157 -25.80 -4.51 -13.59
N PHE A 158 -26.57 -3.99 -14.54
CA PHE A 158 -26.77 -2.55 -14.72
C PHE A 158 -27.98 -2.08 -13.93
N LEU A 159 -27.81 -1.06 -13.11
CA LEU A 159 -28.86 -0.43 -12.31
C LEU A 159 -29.02 1.03 -12.73
N ASN A 160 -30.24 1.55 -12.65
CA ASN A 160 -30.59 2.93 -13.01
C ASN A 160 -31.81 3.39 -12.22
N ASP A 161 -31.87 4.65 -11.82
CA ASP A 161 -33.04 5.26 -11.16
C ASP A 161 -34.21 5.51 -12.12
N GLY A 162 -33.94 5.46 -13.43
CA GLY A 162 -34.93 5.42 -14.50
C GLY A 162 -34.94 4.09 -15.26
N ASP A 163 -35.77 4.02 -16.29
CA ASP A 163 -35.80 2.86 -17.21
C ASP A 163 -34.64 2.95 -18.22
N PHE A 164 -33.92 1.86 -18.41
CA PHE A 164 -32.97 1.75 -19.52
C PHE A 164 -33.72 1.70 -20.86
N ASN A 165 -33.32 2.55 -21.80
CA ASN A 165 -33.88 2.53 -23.15
C ASN A 165 -33.33 1.34 -23.95
N GLU A 166 -34.02 0.95 -25.02
CA GLU A 166 -33.62 -0.21 -25.84
C GLU A 166 -32.23 -0.01 -26.47
N THR A 167 -31.89 1.21 -26.89
CA THR A 167 -30.56 1.52 -27.42
C THR A 167 -29.46 1.21 -26.41
N PHE A 168 -29.62 1.57 -25.14
CA PHE A 168 -28.65 1.29 -24.09
C PHE A 168 -28.48 -0.22 -23.92
N LYS A 169 -29.59 -0.96 -23.83
CA LYS A 169 -29.58 -2.41 -23.65
C LYS A 169 -28.93 -3.14 -24.82
N GLU A 170 -29.34 -2.80 -26.05
CA GLU A 170 -28.81 -3.39 -27.29
C GLU A 170 -27.32 -3.12 -27.44
N VAL A 171 -26.89 -1.87 -27.25
CA VAL A 171 -25.49 -1.48 -27.38
C VAL A 171 -24.67 -2.22 -26.33
N VAL A 172 -24.98 -2.10 -25.04
CA VAL A 172 -24.22 -2.76 -23.96
C VAL A 172 -24.12 -4.28 -24.18
N THR A 173 -25.23 -4.94 -24.53
CA THR A 173 -25.25 -6.39 -24.78
C THR A 173 -24.35 -6.79 -25.95
N ASN A 174 -24.13 -5.90 -26.92
CA ASN A 174 -23.24 -6.16 -28.06
C ASN A 174 -21.74 -6.00 -27.72
N TYR A 175 -21.39 -5.29 -26.64
CA TYR A 175 -19.99 -5.04 -26.25
C TYR A 175 -19.38 -6.11 -25.34
N THR A 176 -20.17 -7.08 -24.86
CA THR A 176 -19.68 -8.18 -24.01
C THR A 176 -20.28 -9.51 -24.45
N SER A 177 -19.54 -10.59 -24.20
CA SER A 177 -20.04 -11.97 -24.36
C SER A 177 -20.65 -12.53 -23.06
N ALA A 178 -20.48 -11.83 -21.94
CA ALA A 178 -21.00 -12.24 -20.65
C ALA A 178 -22.51 -11.95 -20.53
N PRO A 179 -23.24 -12.64 -19.64
CA PRO A 179 -24.64 -12.33 -19.37
C PRO A 179 -24.80 -10.91 -18.83
N VAL A 180 -25.84 -10.20 -19.29
CA VAL A 180 -26.15 -8.84 -18.85
C VAL A 180 -27.58 -8.78 -18.33
N GLU A 181 -27.76 -8.15 -17.17
CA GLU A 181 -29.06 -7.90 -16.55
C GLU A 181 -29.26 -6.39 -16.34
N PHE A 182 -30.49 -5.92 -16.52
CA PHE A 182 -30.85 -4.51 -16.36
C PHE A 182 -31.95 -4.40 -15.29
N GLY A 183 -31.68 -3.63 -14.24
CA GLY A 183 -32.59 -3.39 -13.12
C GLY A 183 -32.91 -1.91 -12.95
N LYS A 184 -34.13 -1.63 -12.51
CA LYS A 184 -34.56 -0.29 -12.12
C LYS A 184 -34.52 -0.18 -10.61
N VAL A 185 -33.88 0.87 -10.10
CA VAL A 185 -33.89 1.19 -8.68
C VAL A 185 -35.24 1.83 -8.34
N GLY A 186 -36.00 1.15 -7.49
CA GLY A 186 -37.31 1.61 -7.06
C GLY A 186 -37.25 2.83 -6.13
N PRO A 187 -38.38 3.56 -5.98
CA PRO A 187 -38.47 4.76 -5.13
C PRO A 187 -38.22 4.47 -3.64
N GLU A 188 -38.33 3.22 -3.20
CA GLU A 188 -38.00 2.80 -1.83
C GLU A 188 -36.49 2.82 -1.53
N MET A 189 -35.66 2.71 -2.57
CA MET A 189 -34.19 2.73 -2.48
C MET A 189 -33.58 4.04 -3.01
N TRP A 190 -34.36 4.84 -3.75
CA TRP A 190 -33.89 6.06 -4.40
C TRP A 190 -34.77 7.27 -4.07
N GLY A 191 -34.15 8.34 -3.58
CA GLY A 191 -34.83 9.57 -3.17
C GLY A 191 -34.94 9.71 -1.65
N TYR A 192 -35.77 10.67 -1.22
CA TYR A 192 -35.93 11.01 0.19
C TYR A 192 -36.72 9.95 0.95
N PRO A 193 -36.22 9.47 2.12
CA PRO A 193 -36.98 8.56 2.96
C PRO A 193 -38.09 9.30 3.73
N ASP A 194 -39.14 8.57 4.13
CA ASP A 194 -40.36 9.12 4.76
C ASP A 194 -40.12 9.95 6.05
N TRP A 195 -39.01 9.70 6.74
CA TRP A 195 -38.66 10.40 7.98
C TRP A 195 -37.99 11.76 7.74
N VAL A 196 -37.60 12.06 6.50
CA VAL A 196 -36.99 13.33 6.10
C VAL A 196 -38.06 14.30 5.62
N ASP A 197 -38.04 15.54 6.13
CA ASP A 197 -38.81 16.62 5.50
C ASP A 197 -38.14 17.02 4.18
N HIS A 198 -38.82 16.73 3.07
CA HIS A 198 -38.30 17.00 1.72
C HIS A 198 -37.95 18.47 1.49
N LYS A 199 -38.63 19.42 2.15
CA LYS A 199 -38.33 20.85 2.00
C LYS A 199 -37.04 21.21 2.72
N VAL A 200 -36.83 20.64 3.91
CA VAL A 200 -35.61 20.86 4.69
C VAL A 200 -34.41 20.26 3.97
N ALA A 201 -34.55 19.04 3.44
CA ALA A 201 -33.50 18.40 2.66
C ALA A 201 -33.15 19.17 1.38
N LYS A 202 -34.15 19.64 0.64
CA LYS A 202 -33.94 20.47 -0.55
C LYS A 202 -33.24 21.79 -0.24
N GLU A 203 -33.59 22.43 0.86
CA GLU A 203 -32.89 23.64 1.34
C GLU A 203 -31.45 23.32 1.75
N GLY A 204 -31.21 22.18 2.41
CA GLY A 204 -29.86 21.70 2.75
C GLY A 204 -28.98 21.50 1.52
N ILE A 205 -29.52 20.86 0.48
CA ILE A 205 -28.84 20.68 -0.83
C ILE A 205 -28.60 22.03 -1.52
N ALA A 206 -29.60 22.91 -1.55
CA ALA A 206 -29.46 24.24 -2.15
C ALA A 206 -28.34 25.04 -1.47
N LYS A 207 -28.28 25.03 -0.14
CA LYS A 207 -27.25 25.71 0.64
C LYS A 207 -25.83 25.18 0.37
N GLN A 208 -25.69 23.87 0.13
CA GLN A 208 -24.42 23.28 -0.28
C GLN A 208 -24.02 23.70 -1.69
N GLY A 209 -24.99 23.80 -2.61
CA GLY A 209 -24.80 24.39 -3.93
C GLY A 209 -24.33 25.85 -3.87
N ASP A 210 -24.94 26.66 -3.02
CA ASP A 210 -24.56 28.06 -2.79
C ASP A 210 -23.16 28.20 -2.19
N ALA A 211 -22.76 27.23 -1.35
CA ALA A 211 -21.41 27.14 -0.79
C ALA A 211 -20.37 26.54 -1.76
N ALA A 212 -20.76 26.23 -2.99
CA ALA A 212 -19.92 25.61 -4.02
C ALA A 212 -19.27 24.27 -3.59
N VAL A 213 -19.95 23.52 -2.71
CA VAL A 213 -19.52 22.16 -2.35
C VAL A 213 -19.65 21.27 -3.59
N MET A 214 -18.59 20.51 -3.91
CA MET A 214 -18.56 19.66 -5.10
C MET A 214 -19.75 18.68 -5.12
N TYR A 215 -20.58 18.78 -6.17
CA TYR A 215 -21.84 18.06 -6.33
C TYR A 215 -22.90 18.27 -5.22
N GLY A 216 -22.66 19.14 -4.23
CA GLY A 216 -23.54 19.34 -3.09
C GLY A 216 -24.89 19.97 -3.44
N GLY A 217 -25.00 20.63 -4.60
CA GLY A 217 -26.27 21.15 -5.13
C GLY A 217 -27.07 20.14 -5.97
N LEU A 218 -26.63 18.88 -6.10
CA LEU A 218 -27.22 17.89 -7.00
C LEU A 218 -27.99 16.81 -6.25
N GLU A 219 -29.31 16.94 -6.13
CA GLU A 219 -30.18 15.96 -5.44
C GLU A 219 -29.94 14.50 -5.86
N SER A 220 -29.77 14.23 -7.16
CA SER A 220 -29.48 12.89 -7.66
C SER A 220 -28.16 12.31 -7.15
N TYR A 221 -27.19 13.16 -6.86
CA TYR A 221 -25.88 12.75 -6.35
C TYR A 221 -25.97 12.32 -4.88
N HIS A 222 -26.76 13.03 -4.07
CA HIS A 222 -27.06 12.62 -2.69
C HIS A 222 -27.81 11.28 -2.66
N ALA A 223 -28.80 11.10 -3.53
CA ALA A 223 -29.51 9.83 -3.69
C ALA A 223 -28.58 8.68 -4.10
N MET A 224 -27.65 8.93 -5.04
CA MET A 224 -26.63 7.97 -5.46
C MET A 224 -25.72 7.54 -4.30
N CYS A 225 -25.19 8.50 -3.53
CA CYS A 225 -24.30 8.19 -2.40
C CYS A 225 -25.04 7.36 -1.34
N ARG A 226 -26.30 7.70 -1.04
CA ARG A 226 -27.14 6.92 -0.14
C ARG A 226 -27.43 5.52 -0.68
N PHE A 227 -27.70 5.39 -1.97
CA PHE A 227 -27.97 4.11 -2.64
C PHE A 227 -26.78 3.15 -2.55
N TYR A 228 -25.58 3.62 -2.90
CA TYR A 228 -24.37 2.80 -2.77
C TYR A 228 -24.02 2.52 -1.31
N SER A 229 -24.31 3.44 -0.38
CA SER A 229 -24.05 3.22 1.05
C SER A 229 -24.89 2.08 1.66
N GLY A 230 -26.13 1.88 1.20
CA GLY A 230 -27.07 1.05 1.97
C GLY A 230 -28.14 0.27 1.21
N PHE A 231 -28.20 0.36 -0.12
CA PHE A 231 -29.30 -0.22 -0.89
C PHE A 231 -28.89 -1.06 -2.09
N PHE A 232 -27.76 -0.82 -2.74
CA PHE A 232 -27.39 -1.58 -3.94
C PHE A 232 -27.41 -3.09 -3.69
N TYR A 233 -26.82 -3.56 -2.59
CA TYR A 233 -26.77 -4.98 -2.21
C TYR A 233 -28.12 -5.59 -1.80
N LYS A 234 -29.18 -4.76 -1.68
CA LYS A 234 -30.58 -5.14 -1.41
C LYS A 234 -31.41 -5.28 -2.68
N HIS A 235 -30.92 -4.79 -3.82
CA HIS A 235 -31.62 -4.91 -5.10
C HIS A 235 -31.88 -6.38 -5.46
N GLU A 236 -33.03 -6.68 -6.06
CA GLU A 236 -33.49 -8.05 -6.35
C GLU A 236 -32.49 -8.85 -7.20
N LEU A 237 -31.93 -8.21 -8.23
CA LEU A 237 -30.93 -8.82 -9.12
C LEU A 237 -29.63 -9.19 -8.39
N LEU A 238 -29.33 -8.54 -7.26
CA LEU A 238 -28.13 -8.79 -6.48
C LEU A 238 -28.33 -9.84 -5.38
N GLN A 239 -29.57 -10.23 -5.06
CA GLN A 239 -29.84 -11.20 -3.98
C GLN A 239 -29.23 -12.58 -4.23
N LYS A 240 -29.02 -12.96 -5.50
CA LYS A 240 -28.42 -14.24 -5.88
C LYS A 240 -26.89 -14.27 -5.82
N TYR A 241 -26.23 -13.11 -5.74
CA TYR A 241 -24.77 -13.00 -5.75
C TYR A 241 -24.20 -12.88 -4.33
N GLU A 242 -22.98 -13.37 -4.14
CA GLU A 242 -22.21 -13.26 -2.88
C GLU A 242 -21.13 -12.19 -2.94
N TRP A 243 -20.64 -11.89 -4.14
CA TRP A 243 -19.58 -10.91 -4.40
C TRP A 243 -20.03 -9.92 -5.46
N TYR A 244 -19.52 -8.69 -5.37
CA TYR A 244 -19.65 -7.73 -6.45
C TYR A 244 -18.30 -7.09 -6.77
N TRP A 245 -18.17 -6.66 -8.01
CA TRP A 245 -17.13 -5.76 -8.45
C TRP A 245 -17.80 -4.50 -9.02
N ARG A 246 -17.65 -3.37 -8.35
CA ARG A 246 -18.19 -2.10 -8.82
C ARG A 246 -17.39 -1.59 -10.02
N LEU A 247 -18.11 -1.19 -11.05
CA LEU A 247 -17.56 -0.46 -12.20
C LEU A 247 -18.38 0.81 -12.41
N GLU A 248 -17.68 1.93 -12.63
CA GLU A 248 -18.28 3.21 -13.01
C GLU A 248 -18.10 3.47 -14.52
N PRO A 249 -18.90 4.37 -15.11
CA PRO A 249 -18.60 4.92 -16.44
C PRO A 249 -17.22 5.61 -16.47
N GLU A 250 -16.59 5.63 -17.64
CA GLU A 250 -15.31 6.35 -17.89
C GLU A 250 -14.10 5.87 -17.08
N ILE A 251 -14.07 4.59 -16.70
CA ILE A 251 -12.89 3.96 -16.09
C ILE A 251 -11.90 3.45 -17.14
N LYS A 252 -10.65 3.27 -16.73
CA LYS A 252 -9.63 2.56 -17.51
C LYS A 252 -8.82 1.61 -16.62
N TYR A 253 -8.65 0.38 -17.09
CA TYR A 253 -7.62 -0.54 -16.64
C TYR A 253 -6.39 -0.41 -17.54
N PHE A 254 -5.20 -0.52 -16.95
CA PHE A 254 -3.91 -0.40 -17.67
C PHE A 254 -3.13 -1.70 -17.71
N CYS A 255 -3.48 -2.66 -16.85
CA CYS A 255 -2.77 -3.91 -16.65
C CYS A 255 -3.71 -5.09 -16.92
N ASP A 256 -3.16 -6.19 -17.42
CA ASP A 256 -3.90 -7.43 -17.57
C ASP A 256 -4.08 -8.14 -16.23
N ILE A 257 -5.30 -8.57 -15.94
CA ILE A 257 -5.70 -9.29 -14.74
C ILE A 257 -5.86 -10.77 -15.11
N THR A 258 -4.78 -11.51 -14.95
CA THR A 258 -4.63 -12.88 -15.48
C THR A 258 -5.04 -13.99 -14.50
N TYR A 259 -5.71 -13.64 -13.41
CA TYR A 259 -6.26 -14.56 -12.42
C TYR A 259 -7.69 -14.14 -12.07
N ASP A 260 -8.45 -15.02 -11.42
CA ASP A 260 -9.79 -14.70 -10.94
C ASP A 260 -9.72 -13.99 -9.56
N PRO A 261 -10.01 -12.67 -9.48
CA PRO A 261 -9.91 -11.93 -8.23
C PRO A 261 -10.99 -12.31 -7.23
N PHE A 262 -12.16 -12.78 -7.68
CA PHE A 262 -13.19 -13.24 -6.74
C PHE A 262 -12.71 -14.48 -6.01
N TRP A 263 -12.15 -15.45 -6.73
CA TRP A 263 -11.56 -16.63 -6.08
C TRP A 263 -10.35 -16.28 -5.22
N ALA A 264 -9.50 -15.35 -5.66
CA ALA A 264 -8.37 -14.93 -4.86
C ALA A 264 -8.80 -14.29 -3.53
N MET A 265 -9.84 -13.44 -3.55
CA MET A 265 -10.43 -12.86 -2.35
C MET A 265 -11.02 -13.93 -1.43
N ILE A 266 -11.76 -14.91 -1.99
CA ILE A 266 -12.34 -16.02 -1.23
C ILE A 266 -11.27 -16.90 -0.58
N ASP A 267 -10.29 -17.36 -1.37
CA ASP A 267 -9.25 -18.29 -0.91
C ASP A 267 -8.34 -17.63 0.15
N ALA A 268 -8.18 -16.30 0.10
CA ALA A 268 -7.44 -15.51 1.08
C ALA A 268 -8.29 -15.01 2.27
N ASN A 269 -9.57 -15.39 2.37
CA ASN A 269 -10.52 -14.91 3.38
C ASN A 269 -10.58 -13.38 3.50
N LYS A 270 -10.48 -12.68 2.37
CA LYS A 270 -10.68 -11.22 2.31
C LYS A 270 -12.18 -10.91 2.32
N THR A 271 -12.51 -9.66 2.65
CA THR A 271 -13.89 -9.17 2.69
C THR A 271 -14.09 -8.03 1.71
N TYR A 272 -13.11 -7.13 1.60
CA TYR A 272 -13.22 -5.91 0.81
C TYR A 272 -11.86 -5.60 0.17
N GLY A 273 -11.86 -5.12 -1.07
CA GLY A 273 -10.64 -4.72 -1.74
C GLY A 273 -10.77 -3.47 -2.58
N PHE A 274 -9.68 -2.73 -2.66
CA PHE A 274 -9.58 -1.39 -3.25
C PHE A 274 -8.34 -1.27 -4.13
N THR A 275 -8.29 -0.22 -4.97
CA THR A 275 -7.11 0.17 -5.75
C THR A 275 -6.55 1.53 -5.34
N ILE A 276 -7.41 2.45 -4.89
CA ILE A 276 -7.00 3.82 -4.56
C ILE A 276 -7.57 4.18 -3.18
N ALA A 277 -6.77 4.83 -2.35
CA ALA A 277 -7.19 5.43 -1.09
C ALA A 277 -6.79 6.91 -1.07
N VAL A 278 -7.74 7.80 -0.80
CA VAL A 278 -7.56 9.26 -0.88
C VAL A 278 -8.28 9.98 0.26
N LYS A 279 -7.94 11.24 0.47
CA LYS A 279 -8.62 12.12 1.41
C LYS A 279 -9.92 12.66 0.84
N GLU A 280 -10.96 12.68 1.67
CA GLU A 280 -12.24 13.32 1.39
C GLU A 280 -12.13 14.84 1.53
N LEU A 281 -13.02 15.55 0.84
CA LEU A 281 -13.21 16.98 1.01
C LEU A 281 -13.93 17.23 2.33
N ARG A 282 -13.25 17.88 3.28
CA ARG A 282 -13.77 18.10 4.64
C ARG A 282 -15.12 18.82 4.66
N GLU A 283 -15.38 19.69 3.68
CA GLU A 283 -16.65 20.43 3.55
C GLU A 283 -17.85 19.52 3.25
N THR A 284 -17.61 18.32 2.70
CA THR A 284 -18.67 17.38 2.33
C THR A 284 -19.14 16.53 3.50
N VAL A 285 -18.30 16.35 4.53
CA VAL A 285 -18.50 15.39 5.63
C VAL A 285 -18.21 15.95 7.04
N PRO A 286 -18.59 17.21 7.38
CA PRO A 286 -18.20 17.81 8.65
C PRO A 286 -18.67 17.02 9.89
N ASN A 287 -19.79 16.29 9.83
CA ASN A 287 -20.28 15.52 10.98
C ASN A 287 -20.17 13.99 10.83
N ILE A 288 -19.64 13.44 9.74
CA ILE A 288 -19.67 11.98 9.49
C ILE A 288 -18.97 11.20 10.61
N PHE A 289 -17.82 11.70 11.06
CA PHE A 289 -16.99 11.00 12.04
C PHE A 289 -17.64 10.96 13.42
N ARG A 290 -18.39 12.00 13.78
CA ARG A 290 -19.18 12.04 15.01
C ARG A 290 -20.15 10.86 15.08
N TYR A 291 -20.83 10.54 13.99
CA TYR A 291 -21.76 9.41 13.97
C TYR A 291 -21.04 8.06 13.91
N ALA A 292 -19.94 7.95 13.15
CA ALA A 292 -19.12 6.73 13.13
C ALA A 292 -18.52 6.40 14.51
N SER A 293 -17.94 7.39 15.18
CA SER A 293 -17.39 7.26 16.54
C SER A 293 -18.50 6.96 17.56
N ALA A 294 -19.65 7.63 17.45
CA ALA A 294 -20.81 7.32 18.29
C ALA A 294 -21.31 5.89 18.12
N TYR A 295 -21.32 5.35 16.89
CA TYR A 295 -21.66 3.95 16.63
C TYR A 295 -20.71 3.00 17.36
N LYS A 296 -19.39 3.19 17.20
CA LYS A 296 -18.37 2.39 17.90
C LYS A 296 -18.59 2.40 19.40
N ARG A 297 -18.80 3.58 19.98
CA ARG A 297 -19.06 3.76 21.42
C ARG A 297 -20.33 3.05 21.88
N LEU A 298 -21.44 3.26 21.19
CA LEU A 298 -22.74 2.68 21.56
C LEU A 298 -22.75 1.15 21.46
N LYS A 299 -21.98 0.59 20.52
CA LYS A 299 -21.83 -0.86 20.34
C LYS A 299 -20.68 -1.45 21.17
N GLY A 300 -19.91 -0.64 21.89
CA GLY A 300 -18.76 -1.08 22.67
C GLY A 300 -17.63 -1.70 21.82
N LEU A 301 -17.49 -1.26 20.57
CA LEU A 301 -16.51 -1.80 19.63
C LEU A 301 -15.11 -1.24 19.93
N LYS A 302 -14.14 -2.15 20.01
CA LYS A 302 -12.71 -1.81 20.02
C LYS A 302 -12.16 -1.94 18.60
N SER A 303 -11.21 -1.07 18.24
CA SER A 303 -10.52 -1.20 16.95
C SER A 303 -9.85 -2.56 16.83
N LYS A 304 -9.88 -3.11 15.61
CA LYS A 304 -9.12 -4.31 15.21
C LYS A 304 -7.84 -3.95 14.45
N GLY A 305 -7.40 -2.69 14.50
CA GLY A 305 -6.19 -2.18 13.84
C GLY A 305 -6.44 -1.43 12.53
N LEU A 306 -7.65 -1.50 11.96
CA LEU A 306 -7.99 -0.82 10.71
C LEU A 306 -8.51 0.61 10.94
N TRP A 307 -9.15 0.87 12.08
CA TRP A 307 -9.68 2.20 12.40
C TRP A 307 -8.59 3.28 12.41
N GLU A 308 -7.39 2.89 12.82
CA GLU A 308 -6.20 3.71 12.91
C GLU A 308 -5.76 4.28 11.55
N MET A 309 -6.18 3.68 10.43
CA MET A 309 -5.96 4.24 9.09
C MET A 309 -6.72 5.55 8.87
N PHE A 310 -7.83 5.74 9.58
CA PHE A 310 -8.79 6.82 9.33
C PHE A 310 -8.69 7.93 10.37
N VAL A 311 -7.86 7.79 11.40
CA VAL A 311 -7.73 8.80 12.45
C VAL A 311 -6.34 9.40 12.46
N ASP A 312 -6.25 10.66 12.88
CA ASP A 312 -4.96 11.29 13.10
C ASP A 312 -4.21 10.58 14.25
N PRO A 313 -2.88 10.42 14.16
CA PRO A 313 -2.10 9.83 15.24
C PRO A 313 -2.28 10.63 16.53
N VAL A 314 -2.77 9.99 17.58
CA VAL A 314 -2.87 10.63 18.90
C VAL A 314 -1.46 10.79 19.46
N PRO A 315 -0.98 12.02 19.73
CA PRO A 315 0.35 12.21 20.30
C PRO A 315 0.42 11.51 21.66
N GLU A 316 1.44 10.66 21.85
CA GLU A 316 1.70 10.06 23.16
C GLU A 316 1.78 11.17 24.21
N LYS A 317 0.85 11.14 25.18
CA LYS A 317 1.01 11.97 26.38
C LYS A 317 2.31 11.53 27.03
N LYS A 318 3.34 12.40 26.99
CA LYS A 318 4.52 12.23 27.83
C LYS A 318 4.00 12.07 29.25
N GLU A 319 4.16 10.90 29.83
CA GLU A 319 3.91 10.71 31.26
C GLU A 319 4.78 11.74 31.98
N GLU A 320 4.16 12.73 32.62
CA GLU A 320 4.89 13.58 33.54
C GLU A 320 5.45 12.66 34.64
N PRO A 321 6.73 12.79 35.01
CA PRO A 321 7.34 11.92 36.00
C PRO A 321 6.52 11.96 37.29
N THR A 322 5.97 10.82 37.69
CA THR A 322 5.14 10.62 38.89
C THR A 322 5.95 10.66 40.19
N ASP A 323 6.90 11.59 40.30
CA ASP A 323 7.74 11.75 41.47
C ASP A 323 7.74 13.20 41.95
N GLN A 324 6.55 13.66 42.33
CA GLN A 324 6.44 14.81 43.22
C GLN A 324 5.48 14.41 44.34
N THR A 325 6.03 14.29 45.55
CA THR A 325 5.28 14.35 46.82
C THR A 325 4.15 15.36 46.71
N PRO A 326 2.91 15.02 47.09
CA PRO A 326 1.78 15.94 46.96
C PRO A 326 2.10 17.24 47.71
N LEU A 327 2.28 18.32 46.95
CA LEU A 327 2.45 19.66 47.50
C LEU A 327 1.23 20.02 48.35
N PRO A 328 1.38 20.79 49.44
CA PRO A 328 0.26 21.22 50.25
C PRO A 328 -0.81 21.89 49.40
N GLU A 329 -2.07 21.61 49.71
CA GLU A 329 -3.25 22.03 48.93
C GLU A 329 -3.34 23.56 48.71
N GLU A 330 -2.66 24.35 49.53
CA GLU A 330 -2.50 25.79 49.37
C GLU A 330 -1.60 26.21 48.19
N VAL A 331 -0.54 25.45 47.88
CA VAL A 331 0.34 25.71 46.73
C VAL A 331 -0.36 25.34 45.42
N LEU A 332 -1.18 24.28 45.46
CA LEU A 332 -1.96 23.80 44.31
C LEU A 332 -3.09 24.76 43.91
N ARG A 333 -3.56 25.63 44.81
CA ARG A 333 -4.56 26.68 44.51
C ARG A 333 -3.96 27.91 43.83
N SER A 334 -2.64 28.09 43.92
CA SER A 334 -1.93 29.24 43.35
C SER A 334 -1.31 28.97 41.98
N ASP A 335 -1.50 27.78 41.41
CA ASP A 335 -0.92 27.41 40.12
C ASP A 335 -1.74 27.98 38.93
N PRO A 336 -1.21 28.95 38.16
CA PRO A 336 -1.90 29.52 37.01
C PRO A 336 -2.18 28.50 35.91
N SER A 337 -1.42 27.39 35.87
CA SER A 337 -1.49 26.37 34.82
C SER A 337 -2.63 25.36 35.01
N ARG A 338 -3.28 25.33 36.19
CA ARG A 338 -4.49 24.53 36.42
C ARG A 338 -5.79 25.25 36.06
N ASN A 339 -5.73 26.56 35.83
CA ASN A 339 -6.88 27.38 35.41
C ASN A 339 -7.04 27.48 33.88
N THR A 340 -6.12 26.93 33.10
CA THR A 340 -6.35 26.71 31.67
C THR A 340 -7.25 25.50 31.51
N LEU A 341 -8.51 25.75 31.13
CA LEU A 341 -9.42 24.70 30.67
C LEU A 341 -8.70 23.86 29.61
N PRO A 342 -8.86 22.52 29.61
CA PRO A 342 -8.30 21.71 28.55
C PRO A 342 -8.79 22.24 27.20
N GLU A 343 -7.88 22.42 26.26
CA GLU A 343 -8.23 22.80 24.89
C GLU A 343 -9.08 21.68 24.30
N ILE A 344 -10.36 21.97 24.06
CA ILE A 344 -11.30 21.03 23.47
C ILE A 344 -11.26 21.25 21.96
N ASP A 345 -10.69 20.29 21.24
CA ASP A 345 -10.83 20.23 19.79
C ASP A 345 -12.31 19.98 19.45
N PRO A 346 -13.00 20.92 18.77
CA PRO A 346 -14.42 20.78 18.44
C PRO A 346 -14.72 19.64 17.46
N ASP A 347 -13.72 19.17 16.70
CA ASP A 347 -13.88 18.10 15.71
C ASP A 347 -13.52 16.72 16.28
N ALA A 348 -12.80 16.69 17.41
CA ALA A 348 -12.38 15.45 18.04
C ALA A 348 -13.55 14.73 18.72
N MET A 349 -13.65 13.43 18.48
CA MET A 349 -14.67 12.54 19.05
C MET A 349 -13.96 11.43 19.80
N GLU A 350 -14.20 11.32 21.11
CA GLU A 350 -13.49 10.36 21.97
C GLU A 350 -11.96 10.52 21.98
N GLY A 351 -11.47 11.73 21.69
CA GLY A 351 -10.03 12.04 21.62
C GLY A 351 -9.36 11.65 20.29
N GLU A 352 -10.14 11.25 19.29
CA GLU A 352 -9.70 10.94 17.93
C GLU A 352 -10.26 11.98 16.94
N SER A 353 -9.52 12.29 15.88
CA SER A 353 -9.97 13.18 14.80
C SER A 353 -9.86 12.44 13.46
N TYR A 354 -10.85 12.63 12.57
CA TYR A 354 -10.86 11.99 11.26
C TYR A 354 -9.81 12.63 10.34
N ASN A 355 -8.89 11.83 9.80
CA ASN A 355 -7.84 12.31 8.89
C ASN A 355 -8.33 12.47 7.43
N MET A 356 -9.63 12.27 7.20
CA MET A 356 -10.36 12.28 5.92
C MET A 356 -10.07 11.11 4.98
N CYS A 357 -9.24 10.13 5.36
CA CYS A 357 -8.90 9.01 4.50
C CYS A 357 -10.08 8.07 4.25
N HIS A 358 -10.20 7.60 3.01
CA HIS A 358 -11.17 6.59 2.64
C HIS A 358 -10.65 5.77 1.45
N PHE A 359 -11.15 4.53 1.31
CA PHE A 359 -11.02 3.73 0.10
C PHE A 359 -11.93 4.33 -0.98
N TRP A 360 -11.39 4.57 -2.17
CA TRP A 360 -12.11 5.25 -3.24
C TRP A 360 -13.06 4.29 -3.96
N SER A 361 -14.34 4.35 -3.56
CA SER A 361 -15.35 3.31 -3.82
C SER A 361 -15.79 3.14 -5.28
N ASN A 362 -15.33 3.97 -6.23
CA ASN A 362 -15.63 3.70 -7.65
C ASN A 362 -15.00 2.38 -8.14
N PHE A 363 -13.92 1.92 -7.48
CA PHE A 363 -13.44 0.56 -7.58
C PHE A 363 -13.64 -0.14 -6.23
N GLU A 364 -14.39 -1.22 -6.24
CA GLU A 364 -14.57 -2.10 -5.08
C GLU A 364 -14.75 -3.53 -5.54
N ILE A 365 -14.03 -4.47 -4.93
CA ILE A 365 -14.37 -5.89 -4.98
C ILE A 365 -14.67 -6.33 -3.55
N ALA A 366 -15.92 -6.64 -3.23
CA ALA A 366 -16.28 -6.92 -1.86
C ALA A 366 -17.40 -7.95 -1.72
N SER A 367 -17.44 -8.55 -0.52
CA SER A 367 -18.45 -9.52 -0.15
C SER A 367 -19.77 -8.83 0.18
N LEU A 368 -20.81 -9.13 -0.59
CA LEU A 368 -22.18 -8.66 -0.33
C LEU A 368 -22.70 -9.17 1.02
N LYS A 369 -22.16 -10.29 1.53
CA LYS A 369 -22.49 -10.81 2.86
C LYS A 369 -22.12 -9.83 3.98
N TRP A 370 -21.02 -9.10 3.83
CA TRP A 370 -20.61 -8.09 4.82
C TRP A 370 -21.57 -6.91 4.84
N PHE A 371 -21.94 -6.38 3.67
CA PHE A 371 -22.94 -5.31 3.56
C PHE A 371 -24.32 -5.73 4.10
N ARG A 372 -24.69 -7.01 3.93
CA ARG A 372 -25.93 -7.60 4.49
C ARG A 372 -25.83 -8.00 5.97
N SER A 373 -24.67 -7.81 6.60
CA SER A 373 -24.49 -8.14 8.02
C SER A 373 -25.29 -7.18 8.88
N LYS A 374 -25.74 -7.67 10.05
CA LYS A 374 -26.49 -6.83 10.99
C LYS A 374 -25.65 -5.63 11.45
N GLU A 375 -24.35 -5.83 11.60
CA GLU A 375 -23.42 -4.82 12.05
C GLU A 375 -23.31 -3.66 11.04
N TYR A 376 -23.17 -3.99 9.75
CA TYR A 376 -23.14 -2.99 8.69
C TYR A 376 -24.50 -2.29 8.54
N GLU A 377 -25.60 -3.03 8.55
CA GLU A 377 -26.96 -2.48 8.47
C GLU A 377 -27.27 -1.51 9.62
N ASP A 378 -26.92 -1.88 10.85
CA ASP A 378 -27.08 -1.01 12.02
C ASP A 378 -26.21 0.25 11.90
N PHE A 379 -25.02 0.14 11.30
CA PHE A 379 -24.14 1.29 11.04
C PHE A 379 -24.75 2.21 10.00
N PHE A 380 -25.17 1.65 8.86
CA PHE A 380 -25.83 2.39 7.80
C PHE A 380 -27.12 3.05 8.28
N GLU A 381 -27.95 2.37 9.06
CA GLU A 381 -29.20 2.95 9.60
C GLU A 381 -28.90 4.16 10.50
N MET A 382 -27.88 4.09 11.36
CA MET A 382 -27.46 5.24 12.17
C MET A 382 -27.02 6.41 11.29
N MET A 383 -26.25 6.13 10.24
CA MET A 383 -25.81 7.14 9.28
C MET A 383 -26.97 7.74 8.49
N ASP A 384 -27.89 6.91 7.99
CA ASP A 384 -29.05 7.36 7.24
C ASP A 384 -29.92 8.26 8.11
N ARG A 385 -30.30 7.81 9.32
CA ARG A 385 -31.16 8.54 10.27
C ARG A 385 -30.58 9.86 10.76
N SER A 386 -29.27 10.08 10.61
CA SER A 386 -28.64 11.35 10.95
C SER A 386 -29.06 12.52 10.04
N GLY A 387 -29.53 12.22 8.82
CA GLY A 387 -29.78 13.22 7.79
C GLY A 387 -28.54 13.71 7.04
N GLY A 388 -27.35 13.17 7.34
CA GLY A 388 -26.08 13.58 6.74
C GLY A 388 -26.00 13.40 5.23
N PHE A 389 -26.72 12.43 4.65
CA PHE A 389 -26.83 12.30 3.19
C PHE A 389 -27.56 13.45 2.51
N TRP A 390 -28.31 14.27 3.24
CA TRP A 390 -29.16 15.33 2.66
C TRP A 390 -28.77 16.73 3.13
N MET A 391 -28.42 16.86 4.41
CA MET A 391 -27.98 18.14 5.01
C MET A 391 -26.50 18.42 4.79
N GLU A 392 -25.73 17.38 4.47
CA GLU A 392 -24.33 17.39 4.06
C GLU A 392 -24.22 16.53 2.77
N ARG A 393 -22.99 16.32 2.27
CA ARG A 393 -22.72 15.50 1.08
C ARG A 393 -21.94 14.26 1.49
N TRP A 394 -22.53 13.41 2.31
CA TRP A 394 -21.87 12.15 2.68
C TRP A 394 -21.77 11.23 1.48
N GLY A 395 -20.54 10.94 1.06
CA GLY A 395 -20.26 9.97 0.02
C GLY A 395 -20.35 8.54 0.54
N ASP A 396 -20.63 7.59 -0.34
CA ASP A 396 -20.56 6.16 -0.02
C ASP A 396 -19.13 5.72 0.33
N ALA A 397 -18.12 6.31 -0.31
CA ALA A 397 -16.71 5.99 -0.07
C ALA A 397 -16.27 6.15 1.41
N PRO A 398 -16.46 7.31 2.06
CA PRO A 398 -16.16 7.45 3.48
C PRO A 398 -17.10 6.64 4.38
N ILE A 399 -18.37 6.40 3.99
CA ILE A 399 -19.29 5.54 4.75
C ILE A 399 -18.78 4.10 4.78
N HIS A 400 -18.44 3.52 3.62
CA HIS A 400 -17.88 2.17 3.51
C HIS A 400 -16.56 2.06 4.27
N SER A 401 -15.71 3.07 4.17
CA SER A 401 -14.39 3.08 4.81
C SER A 401 -14.48 3.15 6.33
N LEU A 402 -15.30 4.05 6.87
CA LEU A 402 -15.52 4.14 8.32
C LEU A 402 -16.22 2.89 8.88
N ALA A 403 -17.18 2.31 8.13
CA ALA A 403 -17.78 1.03 8.48
C ALA A 403 -16.73 -0.09 8.49
N ALA A 404 -15.87 -0.17 7.48
CA ALA A 404 -14.77 -1.13 7.41
C ALA A 404 -13.82 -0.94 8.59
N GLY A 405 -13.37 0.28 8.88
CA GLY A 405 -12.51 0.59 10.03
C GLY A 405 -13.11 0.19 11.38
N ALA A 406 -14.42 0.37 11.55
CA ALA A 406 -15.11 0.00 12.78
C ALA A 406 -15.36 -1.51 12.93
N LEU A 407 -15.57 -2.24 11.83
CA LEU A 407 -16.08 -3.62 11.84
C LEU A 407 -15.05 -4.67 11.43
N LEU A 408 -14.06 -4.30 10.63
CA LEU A 408 -13.06 -5.17 10.02
C LEU A 408 -11.66 -4.92 10.59
N SER A 409 -10.73 -5.81 10.25
CA SER A 409 -9.30 -5.72 10.55
C SER A 409 -8.49 -5.53 9.27
N PRO A 410 -7.21 -5.10 9.34
CA PRO A 410 -6.36 -4.97 8.14
C PRO A 410 -6.24 -6.27 7.33
N LYS A 411 -6.36 -7.43 7.97
CA LYS A 411 -6.32 -8.74 7.28
C LYS A 411 -7.54 -8.99 6.40
N ASP A 412 -8.68 -8.37 6.70
CA ASP A 412 -9.92 -8.53 5.93
C ASP A 412 -9.93 -7.66 4.66
N ILE A 413 -9.00 -6.70 4.55
CA ILE A 413 -8.91 -5.78 3.42
C ILE A 413 -7.80 -6.23 2.47
N HIS A 414 -8.01 -6.05 1.17
CA HIS A 414 -6.99 -6.28 0.15
C HIS A 414 -6.73 -5.03 -0.69
N TYR A 415 -5.47 -4.65 -0.80
CA TYR A 415 -5.04 -3.65 -1.75
C TYR A 415 -4.61 -4.32 -3.06
N PHE A 416 -5.40 -4.14 -4.13
CA PHE A 416 -5.11 -4.60 -5.49
C PHE A 416 -4.00 -3.76 -6.14
N ARG A 417 -2.80 -3.80 -5.56
CA ARG A 417 -1.62 -3.06 -6.06
C ARG A 417 -1.19 -3.49 -7.45
N ASP A 418 -1.61 -4.66 -7.94
CA ASP A 418 -1.35 -5.18 -9.29
C ASP A 418 -2.32 -4.66 -10.36
N PHE A 419 -3.42 -4.01 -9.97
CA PHE A 419 -4.42 -3.49 -10.91
C PHE A 419 -4.12 -2.04 -11.26
N GLY A 420 -3.61 -1.77 -12.46
CA GLY A 420 -3.57 -0.41 -12.99
C GLY A 420 -4.98 0.07 -13.29
N TYR A 421 -5.42 1.13 -12.63
CA TYR A 421 -6.79 1.62 -12.64
C TYR A 421 -6.84 3.15 -12.63
N ARG A 422 -7.75 3.73 -13.42
CA ARG A 422 -8.05 5.16 -13.45
C ARG A 422 -9.53 5.40 -13.51
N HIS A 423 -9.97 6.41 -12.78
CA HIS A 423 -11.26 7.05 -12.95
C HIS A 423 -11.01 8.57 -13.05
N THR A 424 -11.53 9.20 -14.10
CA THR A 424 -11.30 10.63 -14.41
C THR A 424 -9.82 11.03 -14.38
N THR A 425 -9.38 11.82 -13.40
CA THR A 425 -8.05 12.43 -13.29
C THR A 425 -7.14 11.74 -12.24
N ILE A 426 -7.66 10.75 -11.53
CA ILE A 426 -6.94 10.03 -10.48
C ILE A 426 -6.64 8.63 -10.99
N GLN A 427 -5.37 8.25 -10.96
CA GLN A 427 -4.92 6.93 -11.37
C GLN A 427 -3.97 6.30 -10.37
N HIS A 428 -4.03 4.98 -10.32
CA HIS A 428 -3.02 4.09 -9.75
C HIS A 428 -2.50 3.21 -10.89
N CYS A 429 -1.18 3.15 -11.08
CA CYS A 429 -0.59 2.31 -12.11
C CYS A 429 0.73 1.67 -11.65
N PRO A 430 0.71 0.35 -11.37
CA PRO A 430 1.89 -0.34 -10.88
C PRO A 430 2.91 -0.59 -11.98
N ALA A 431 4.18 -0.66 -11.59
CA ALA A 431 5.23 -1.10 -12.49
C ALA A 431 5.14 -2.61 -12.77
N ASN A 432 5.57 -3.00 -13.97
CA ASN A 432 5.60 -4.39 -14.39
C ASN A 432 6.60 -5.23 -13.60
N ALA A 433 6.19 -6.44 -13.23
CA ALA A 433 7.01 -7.39 -12.49
C ALA A 433 8.21 -7.90 -13.31
N PRO A 434 9.44 -7.93 -12.74
CA PRO A 434 10.63 -8.41 -13.43
C PRO A 434 10.58 -9.89 -13.81
N ALA A 435 10.93 -10.19 -15.06
CA ALA A 435 11.01 -11.53 -15.65
C ALA A 435 9.73 -12.36 -15.48
N ARG A 436 8.57 -11.70 -15.43
CA ARG A 436 7.25 -12.34 -15.22
C ARG A 436 6.17 -11.86 -16.18
N GLN A 437 6.58 -11.28 -17.31
CA GLN A 437 5.66 -10.90 -18.39
C GLN A 437 5.53 -12.08 -19.36
N LEU A 438 4.37 -12.75 -19.34
CA LEU A 438 4.07 -13.81 -20.30
C LEU A 438 3.69 -13.22 -21.65
N PRO A 439 3.88 -13.95 -22.77
CA PRO A 439 3.38 -13.52 -24.07
C PRO A 439 1.89 -13.16 -24.02
N ARG A 440 1.51 -12.09 -24.72
CA ARG A 440 0.11 -11.63 -24.79
C ARG A 440 -0.60 -12.34 -25.94
N GLU A 441 -1.85 -12.74 -25.70
CA GLU A 441 -2.75 -13.14 -26.77
C GLU A 441 -3.46 -11.90 -27.34
N PRO A 442 -3.39 -11.64 -28.66
CA PRO A 442 -4.08 -10.52 -29.29
C PRO A 442 -5.55 -10.43 -28.90
N TYR A 443 -6.05 -9.20 -28.74
CA TYR A 443 -7.45 -8.89 -28.47
C TYR A 443 -7.95 -7.84 -29.45
N LEU A 444 -8.56 -8.34 -30.52
CA LEU A 444 -9.20 -7.53 -31.53
C LEU A 444 -10.66 -7.28 -31.12
N GLU A 445 -10.91 -6.07 -30.60
CA GLU A 445 -12.22 -5.63 -30.15
C GLU A 445 -13.18 -5.52 -31.36
N LYS A 446 -14.19 -6.40 -31.41
CA LYS A 446 -15.00 -6.64 -32.62
C LYS A 446 -16.06 -5.58 -32.90
N THR A 447 -16.45 -4.77 -31.93
CA THR A 447 -17.44 -3.71 -32.12
C THR A 447 -16.85 -2.47 -32.80
N THR A 448 -15.53 -2.29 -32.76
CA THR A 448 -14.81 -1.28 -33.52
C THR A 448 -14.80 -1.69 -35.00
N LEU A 449 -15.65 -1.08 -35.82
CA LEU A 449 -15.85 -1.44 -37.23
C LEU A 449 -14.64 -1.16 -38.13
N ASP A 450 -13.84 -0.15 -37.79
CA ASP A 450 -12.62 0.19 -38.53
C ASP A 450 -11.50 -0.79 -38.18
N ASP A 451 -11.22 -1.71 -39.11
CA ASP A 451 -10.18 -2.74 -38.94
C ASP A 451 -8.82 -2.12 -38.61
N LYS A 452 -8.45 -1.00 -39.24
CA LYS A 452 -7.16 -0.35 -38.99
C LYS A 452 -7.06 0.10 -37.53
N LYS A 453 -8.09 0.77 -37.02
CA LYS A 453 -8.13 1.21 -35.61
C LYS A 453 -8.08 0.03 -34.64
N ARG A 454 -8.74 -1.08 -34.99
CA ARG A 454 -8.74 -2.30 -34.16
C ARG A 454 -7.33 -2.89 -34.02
N PHE A 455 -6.58 -2.96 -35.11
CA PHE A 455 -5.18 -3.43 -35.09
C PHE A 455 -4.25 -2.43 -34.42
N GLU A 456 -4.41 -1.12 -34.64
CA GLU A 456 -3.63 -0.07 -33.98
C GLU A 456 -3.82 -0.08 -32.46
N GLU A 457 -5.05 -0.30 -31.99
CA GLU A 457 -5.33 -0.43 -30.55
C GLU A 457 -4.70 -1.69 -29.97
N ASP A 458 -4.76 -2.82 -30.67
CA ASP A 458 -4.14 -4.05 -30.19
C ASP A 458 -2.60 -3.96 -30.16
N ASP A 459 -2.00 -3.37 -31.20
CA ASP A 459 -0.55 -3.08 -31.26
C ASP A 459 -0.11 -2.12 -30.14
N TYR A 460 -0.95 -1.14 -29.79
CA TYR A 460 -0.71 -0.28 -28.62
C TYR A 460 -0.61 -1.11 -27.34
N TRP A 461 -1.48 -2.09 -27.11
CA TRP A 461 -1.42 -2.93 -25.90
C TRP A 461 -0.34 -4.03 -25.95
N GLU A 462 0.20 -4.35 -27.12
CA GLU A 462 1.36 -5.24 -27.27
C GLU A 462 2.66 -4.61 -26.72
N HIS A 463 2.74 -3.28 -26.72
CA HIS A 463 3.91 -2.54 -26.27
C HIS A 463 3.71 -1.99 -24.84
N TRP A 464 3.76 -2.87 -23.83
CA TRP A 464 3.67 -2.48 -22.41
C TRP A 464 4.97 -1.85 -21.87
N ASP A 465 4.87 -1.22 -20.69
CA ASP A 465 5.99 -0.52 -20.07
C ASP A 465 7.09 -1.46 -19.58
N SER A 466 8.31 -0.97 -19.47
CA SER A 466 9.44 -1.78 -18.98
C SER A 466 9.26 -2.24 -17.53
N GLU A 467 9.76 -3.43 -17.25
CA GLU A 467 9.76 -4.01 -15.91
C GLU A 467 10.63 -3.19 -14.95
N LYS A 468 10.23 -3.07 -13.68
CA LYS A 468 10.99 -2.39 -12.64
C LYS A 468 11.15 -3.29 -11.42
N GLU A 469 12.26 -3.14 -10.70
CA GLU A 469 12.49 -3.85 -9.44
C GLU A 469 11.32 -3.62 -8.47
N ASN A 470 10.84 -4.69 -7.84
CA ASN A 470 9.64 -4.74 -6.98
C ASN A 470 8.31 -4.38 -7.67
N GLY A 471 8.28 -4.25 -9.00
CA GLY A 471 7.04 -4.19 -9.76
C GLY A 471 6.20 -5.46 -9.57
N VAL A 472 4.89 -5.32 -9.66
CA VAL A 472 3.91 -6.39 -9.44
C VAL A 472 2.93 -6.56 -10.59
N GLY A 473 2.82 -5.57 -11.46
CA GLY A 473 1.88 -5.54 -12.57
C GLY A 473 2.16 -6.57 -13.67
N CYS A 474 1.10 -6.90 -14.40
CA CYS A 474 1.13 -7.73 -15.60
C CYS A 474 0.78 -6.88 -16.83
N ARG A 475 1.73 -6.73 -17.73
CA ARG A 475 1.64 -6.01 -19.02
C ARG A 475 0.98 -4.63 -18.88
N CYS A 476 1.31 -3.94 -17.79
CA CYS A 476 0.84 -2.60 -17.52
C CYS A 476 1.39 -1.62 -18.55
N ARG A 477 0.51 -0.78 -19.08
CA ARG A 477 0.87 0.39 -19.88
C ARG A 477 0.23 1.62 -19.28
N CYS A 478 1.00 2.36 -18.48
CA CYS A 478 0.54 3.49 -17.71
C CYS A 478 0.42 4.76 -18.57
N ASP A 479 -0.60 5.58 -18.28
CA ASP A 479 -0.71 6.92 -18.87
C ASP A 479 0.34 7.84 -18.24
N THR A 480 1.23 8.41 -19.05
CA THR A 480 2.31 9.29 -18.59
C THR A 480 1.85 10.72 -18.33
N ASP A 481 0.68 11.12 -18.86
CA ASP A 481 0.18 12.50 -18.74
C ASP A 481 -0.43 12.75 -17.35
N ILE A 482 -0.85 11.67 -16.68
CA ILE A 482 -1.39 11.71 -15.33
C ILE A 482 -0.35 11.10 -14.40
N VAL A 483 -0.02 11.79 -13.32
CA VAL A 483 0.88 11.21 -12.31
C VAL A 483 0.08 10.28 -11.40
N ASP A 484 0.71 9.18 -10.98
CA ASP A 484 0.16 8.24 -10.01
C ASP A 484 -0.30 8.96 -8.73
N VAL A 485 -1.43 8.52 -8.15
CA VAL A 485 -2.00 9.11 -6.95
C VAL A 485 -1.21 8.75 -5.69
N GLU A 486 -0.57 7.58 -5.64
CA GLU A 486 0.06 7.04 -4.43
C GLU A 486 1.09 8.00 -3.82
N GLY A 487 1.87 8.69 -4.65
CA GLY A 487 2.90 9.65 -4.25
C GLY A 487 2.45 11.10 -4.14
N LYS A 488 1.15 11.40 -4.30
CA LYS A 488 0.62 12.77 -4.24
C LYS A 488 0.12 13.14 -2.85
N GLU A 489 0.13 14.44 -2.57
CA GLU A 489 -0.60 15.00 -1.44
C GLU A 489 -2.09 14.69 -1.58
N GLY A 490 -2.70 14.17 -0.50
CA GLY A 490 -4.09 13.68 -0.50
C GLY A 490 -4.23 12.18 -0.75
N SER A 491 -3.15 11.46 -1.07
CA SER A 491 -3.09 9.99 -0.98
C SER A 491 -3.20 9.53 0.47
N CYS A 492 -3.85 8.40 0.68
CA CYS A 492 -3.94 7.72 1.98
C CYS A 492 -3.19 6.38 2.00
N LEU A 493 -2.29 6.17 1.04
CA LEU A 493 -1.50 4.94 0.98
C LEU A 493 -0.53 4.82 2.15
N ALA A 494 0.05 5.92 2.62
CA ALA A 494 0.96 5.89 3.77
C ALA A 494 0.24 5.35 5.02
N GLU A 495 -0.96 5.85 5.29
CA GLU A 495 -1.83 5.42 6.38
C GLU A 495 -2.23 3.94 6.24
N TRP A 496 -2.54 3.47 5.02
CA TRP A 496 -2.77 2.04 4.77
C TRP A 496 -1.54 1.20 5.08
N VAL A 497 -0.37 1.66 4.67
CA VAL A 497 0.88 0.93 4.83
C VAL A 497 1.29 0.86 6.31
N ASP A 498 1.02 1.90 7.08
CA ASP A 498 1.25 1.92 8.53
C ASP A 498 0.39 0.85 9.24
N VAL A 499 -0.90 0.71 8.89
CA VAL A 499 -1.77 -0.31 9.50
C VAL A 499 -1.60 -1.71 8.93
N ALA A 500 -1.18 -1.84 7.67
CA ALA A 500 -0.88 -3.12 7.03
C ALA A 500 0.49 -3.70 7.46
N GLY A 501 1.28 -2.93 8.23
CA GLY A 501 2.55 -3.34 8.83
C GLY A 501 3.77 -3.15 7.94
N GLY A 502 3.73 -2.22 6.97
CA GLY A 502 4.77 -2.00 5.97
C GLY A 502 5.45 -0.64 6.01
N TRP A 503 6.22 -0.37 4.96
CA TRP A 503 6.86 0.92 4.71
C TRP A 503 6.68 1.30 3.23
N ALA A 504 5.98 2.40 2.97
CA ALA A 504 5.97 3.06 1.68
C ALA A 504 6.83 4.32 1.82
N SER A 505 7.61 4.63 0.79
CA SER A 505 8.36 5.89 0.72
C SER A 505 7.83 6.66 -0.47
N PRO A 506 7.71 7.99 -0.36
CA PRO A 506 7.12 8.85 -1.39
C PRO A 506 7.76 8.72 -2.76
#